data_AF-A0A2N2JGI1-F1
#
_entry.id   AF-A0A2N2JGI1-F1
#
_cell.length_a   1.000
_cell.length_b   1.000
_cell.length_c   1.000
_cell.angle_alpha   90.00
_cell.angle_beta   90.00
_cell.angle_gamma   90.00
#
_symmetry.space_group_name_H-M   'P 1'
#
loop_
_entity.id
_entity.type
_entity.pdbx_description
1 polymer ?
#
loop_
_entity_poly.entity_id
_entity_poly.type
_entity_poly.pdbx_seq_one_letter_code
_entity_poly.pdbx_strand_id
1 'polypeptide(L)'
;MKRISSVLLTICATAAIAVTAAAVTAAPPAPTDDAVTARGAGATMDDDDEDLGPCKHGDFKTQLVKDACAEGGQLAAKQVMKRFVKDAKKKLAVGNVNCNTCHDELAPEYTLKDDGLARFEEWQKRLAAKKAAPAE
;
A
#
# COMPACT_ATOMS: atom_id res chain seq x y z
N MET A 1 -47.42 23.44 28.37
CA MET A 1 -48.06 22.11 28.57
C MET A 1 -47.05 21.07 28.08
N LYS A 2 -46.11 20.53 28.87
CA LYS A 2 -46.16 19.61 30.01
C LYS A 2 -46.60 18.19 29.65
N ARG A 3 -45.63 17.30 29.32
CA ARG A 3 -45.43 15.86 29.65
C ARG A 3 -43.96 15.57 29.28
N ILE A 4 -42.97 15.22 30.11
CA ILE A 4 -42.82 14.34 31.29
C ILE A 4 -43.38 12.93 31.09
N SER A 5 -42.48 12.01 30.72
CA SER A 5 -42.45 10.55 31.00
C SER A 5 -41.02 10.14 30.62
N SER A 6 -40.04 9.89 31.49
CA SER A 6 -40.02 9.11 32.74
C SER A 6 -40.55 7.69 32.56
N VAL A 7 -39.67 6.83 32.03
CA VAL A 7 -39.71 5.37 32.24
C VAL A 7 -38.27 4.91 32.45
N LEU A 8 -38.01 4.54 33.71
CA LEU A 8 -37.19 3.44 34.23
C LEU A 8 -35.86 3.14 33.50
N LEU A 9 -34.69 3.33 34.13
CA LEU A 9 -34.18 2.66 35.34
C LEU A 9 -34.04 1.14 35.15
N THR A 10 -32.87 0.63 35.54
CA THR A 10 -32.46 -0.78 35.69
C THR A 10 -31.97 -1.38 34.34
N ILE A 11 -30.79 -1.99 34.19
CA ILE A 11 -30.09 -2.95 35.05
C ILE A 11 -28.57 -2.93 34.75
N CYS A 12 -27.81 -3.06 35.84
CA CYS A 12 -26.50 -3.65 36.04
C CYS A 12 -25.80 -4.34 34.84
N ALA A 13 -24.51 -4.07 34.65
CA ALA A 13 -23.44 -5.06 34.84
C ALA A 13 -22.09 -4.45 34.43
N THR A 14 -21.31 -4.10 35.44
CA THR A 14 -19.86 -4.00 35.36
C THR A 14 -19.29 -5.35 34.94
N ALA A 15 -19.00 -5.52 33.66
CA ALA A 15 -18.06 -6.54 33.18
C ALA A 15 -16.74 -5.84 32.87
N ALA A 16 -15.82 -5.93 33.84
CA ALA A 16 -14.40 -5.68 33.59
C ALA A 16 -13.92 -6.74 32.58
N ILE A 17 -13.87 -6.35 31.31
CA ILE A 17 -13.21 -7.15 30.28
C ILE A 17 -11.72 -6.87 30.43
N ALA A 18 -11.02 -7.86 30.99
CA ALA A 18 -9.59 -7.91 31.07
C ALA A 18 -8.99 -7.67 29.67
N VAL A 19 -8.14 -6.65 29.57
CA VAL A 19 -7.24 -6.46 28.43
C VAL A 19 -6.20 -7.58 28.49
N THR A 20 -6.49 -8.70 27.84
CA THR A 20 -5.46 -9.67 27.49
C THR A 20 -4.68 -9.12 26.31
N ALA A 21 -3.50 -8.58 26.62
CA ALA A 21 -2.42 -8.45 25.67
C ALA A 21 -1.97 -9.85 25.20
N ALA A 22 -1.39 -9.87 23.99
CA ALA A 22 -0.71 -10.99 23.32
C ALA A 22 -1.59 -11.99 22.57
N ALA A 23 -1.88 -11.66 21.31
CA ALA A 23 -1.61 -12.60 20.22
C ALA A 23 -1.16 -11.77 19.02
N VAL A 24 0.14 -11.85 18.72
CA VAL A 24 0.68 -11.46 17.43
C VAL A 24 -0.02 -12.35 16.40
N THR A 25 -1.02 -11.82 15.71
CA THR A 25 -1.45 -12.41 14.46
C THR A 25 -0.30 -12.15 13.50
N ALA A 26 0.52 -13.18 13.29
CA ALA A 26 1.35 -13.26 12.10
C ALA A 26 0.47 -12.83 10.92
N ALA A 27 0.91 -11.78 10.23
CA ALA A 27 0.28 -11.36 9.00
C ALA A 27 0.13 -12.59 8.09
N PRO A 28 -0.99 -12.72 7.35
CA PRO A 28 -1.11 -13.79 6.37
C PRO A 28 0.11 -13.75 5.45
N PRO A 29 0.67 -14.91 5.04
CA PRO A 29 1.77 -14.92 4.11
C PRO A 29 1.37 -14.08 2.89
N ALA A 30 2.29 -13.21 2.45
CA ALA A 30 2.16 -12.52 1.18
C ALA A 30 1.66 -13.52 0.11
N PRO A 31 0.78 -13.12 -0.82
CA PRO A 31 0.36 -14.02 -1.89
C PRO A 31 1.60 -14.41 -2.68
N THR A 32 2.18 -15.56 -2.36
CA THR A 32 3.11 -16.26 -3.22
C THR A 32 2.25 -16.78 -4.34
N ASP A 33 2.37 -16.13 -5.50
CA ASP A 33 1.80 -16.52 -6.78
C ASP A 33 2.36 -17.90 -7.23
N ASP A 34 2.18 -18.95 -6.43
CA ASP A 34 2.20 -20.35 -6.88
C ASP A 34 0.84 -20.67 -7.50
N ALA A 35 0.51 -19.92 -8.55
CA ALA A 35 -0.54 -20.26 -9.50
C ALA A 35 -0.05 -19.91 -10.91
N VAL A 36 1.15 -20.39 -11.25
CA VAL A 36 1.54 -20.62 -12.62
C VAL A 36 0.70 -21.78 -13.18
N THR A 37 -0.37 -21.46 -13.91
CA THR A 37 -0.84 -22.26 -15.05
C THR A 37 -1.64 -21.38 -16.01
N ALA A 38 -0.92 -20.94 -17.05
CA ALA A 38 -1.31 -20.92 -18.46
C ALA A 38 -2.51 -20.06 -18.93
N ARG A 39 -2.19 -18.91 -19.54
CA ARG A 39 -2.35 -18.58 -20.98
C ARG A 39 -2.57 -17.08 -21.17
N GLY A 40 -1.63 -16.41 -21.82
CA GLY A 40 -1.87 -15.09 -22.39
C GLY A 40 -0.59 -14.30 -22.61
N ALA A 41 -0.11 -14.31 -23.85
CA ALA A 41 1.02 -13.55 -24.34
C ALA A 41 0.97 -12.05 -23.95
N GLY A 42 2.12 -11.47 -23.57
CA GLY A 42 2.29 -10.02 -23.58
C GLY A 42 3.36 -9.46 -22.63
N ALA A 43 4.53 -9.19 -23.20
CA ALA A 43 5.61 -8.33 -22.70
C ALA A 43 6.48 -8.84 -21.54
N THR A 44 7.55 -9.54 -21.90
CA THR A 44 8.81 -9.54 -21.14
C THR A 44 9.35 -8.11 -21.11
N MET A 45 9.24 -7.43 -19.97
CA MET A 45 10.09 -6.27 -19.68
C MET A 45 11.15 -6.78 -18.73
N ASP A 46 12.40 -6.84 -19.20
CA ASP A 46 13.59 -7.39 -18.54
C ASP A 46 13.49 -7.44 -16.99
N ASP A 47 13.06 -8.62 -16.52
CA ASP A 47 12.85 -8.99 -15.11
C ASP A 47 14.14 -9.64 -14.60
N ASP A 48 15.17 -8.82 -14.30
CA ASP A 48 16.07 -9.14 -13.19
C ASP A 48 15.31 -8.85 -11.88
N ASP A 49 14.28 -9.67 -11.65
CA ASP A 49 13.52 -9.79 -10.40
C ASP A 49 14.10 -10.99 -9.62
N GLU A 50 15.44 -11.03 -9.52
CA GLU A 50 16.16 -11.90 -8.58
C GLU A 50 15.83 -11.48 -7.14
N ASP A 51 16.07 -12.37 -6.16
CA ASP A 51 15.88 -12.03 -4.74
C ASP A 51 16.76 -10.82 -4.36
N LEU A 52 16.16 -9.64 -4.33
CA LEU A 52 16.84 -8.38 -4.04
C LEU A 52 17.16 -8.21 -2.54
N GLY A 53 16.85 -9.22 -1.72
CA GLY A 53 17.07 -9.23 -0.29
C GLY A 53 16.25 -8.19 0.48
N PRO A 54 16.63 -7.89 1.74
CA PRO A 54 15.98 -6.85 2.55
C PRO A 54 16.16 -5.47 1.90
N CYS A 55 15.21 -4.57 2.12
CA CYS A 55 15.37 -3.21 1.60
C CYS A 55 16.60 -2.55 2.18
N LYS A 56 17.33 -1.85 1.31
CA LYS A 56 18.56 -1.14 1.69
C LYS A 56 18.28 0.09 2.53
N HIS A 57 17.12 0.71 2.35
CA HIS A 57 16.69 1.87 3.14
C HIS A 57 16.04 1.46 4.47
N GLY A 58 16.52 2.07 5.55
CA GLY A 58 15.84 2.06 6.85
C GLY A 58 14.78 3.17 6.99
N ASP A 59 14.89 4.23 6.19
CA ASP A 59 14.01 5.40 6.24
C ASP A 59 13.00 5.41 5.09
N PHE A 60 11.81 4.86 5.34
CA PHE A 60 10.72 4.88 4.37
C PHE A 60 9.94 6.19 4.44
N LYS A 61 9.91 6.90 3.32
CA LYS A 61 9.12 8.14 3.18
C LYS A 61 7.62 7.89 2.99
N THR A 62 7.22 6.66 2.70
CA THR A 62 5.81 6.31 2.48
C THR A 62 5.45 5.02 3.22
N GLN A 63 4.24 4.98 3.78
CA GLN A 63 3.73 3.79 4.45
C GLN A 63 3.59 2.61 3.48
N LEU A 64 3.20 2.88 2.23
CA LEU A 64 3.06 1.87 1.16
C LEU A 64 4.34 1.06 0.95
N VAL A 65 5.49 1.73 0.87
CA VAL A 65 6.78 1.07 0.64
C VAL A 65 7.29 0.43 1.92
N LYS A 66 7.06 1.05 3.08
CA LYS A 66 7.41 0.50 4.39
C LYS A 66 6.75 -0.87 4.62
N ASP A 67 5.44 -0.96 4.40
CA ASP A 67 4.67 -2.18 4.63
C ASP A 67 5.12 -3.28 3.67
N ALA A 68 5.21 -2.97 2.37
CA ALA A 68 5.68 -3.92 1.37
C ALA A 68 7.11 -4.41 1.67
N CYS A 69 7.99 -3.51 2.13
CA CYS A 69 9.33 -3.89 2.53
C CYS A 69 9.36 -4.85 3.72
N ALA A 70 8.55 -4.57 4.76
CA ALA A 70 8.46 -5.42 5.94
C ALA A 70 7.91 -6.81 5.61
N GLU A 71 7.04 -6.92 4.61
CA GLU A 71 6.40 -8.17 4.19
C GLU A 71 7.27 -9.03 3.28
N GLY A 72 8.00 -8.43 2.33
CA GLY A 72 8.69 -9.18 1.28
C GLY A 72 9.95 -8.50 0.74
N GLY A 73 10.56 -7.62 1.55
CA GLY A 73 11.82 -6.98 1.22
C GLY A 73 11.77 -6.07 0.00
N GLN A 74 12.93 -5.93 -0.65
CA GLN A 74 13.12 -4.99 -1.76
C GLN A 74 12.27 -5.35 -2.99
N LEU A 75 12.04 -6.65 -3.23
CA LEU A 75 11.20 -7.12 -4.33
C LEU A 75 9.74 -6.70 -4.15
N ALA A 76 9.17 -6.92 -2.97
CA ALA A 76 7.79 -6.51 -2.67
C ALA A 76 7.62 -4.98 -2.76
N ALA A 77 8.60 -4.22 -2.24
CA ALA A 77 8.66 -2.76 -2.39
C ALA A 77 8.70 -2.32 -3.88
N LYS A 78 9.52 -2.96 -4.72
CA LYS A 78 9.58 -2.71 -6.17
C LYS A 78 8.23 -3.00 -6.84
N GLN A 79 7.60 -4.12 -6.49
CA GLN A 79 6.34 -4.56 -7.08
C GLN A 79 5.16 -3.65 -6.71
N VAL A 80 5.05 -3.20 -5.46
CA VAL A 80 4.01 -2.25 -5.06
C VAL A 80 4.17 -0.91 -5.78
N MET A 81 5.42 -0.46 -5.98
CA MET A 81 5.70 0.78 -6.72
C MET A 81 5.44 0.63 -8.23
N LYS A 82 5.82 -0.50 -8.85
CA LYS A 82 5.47 -0.84 -10.25
C LYS A 82 3.94 -0.77 -10.43
N ARG A 83 3.16 -1.34 -9.50
CA ARG A 83 1.69 -1.28 -9.53
C ARG A 83 1.16 0.13 -9.37
N PHE A 84 1.71 0.91 -8.43
CA PHE A 84 1.33 2.31 -8.22
C PHE A 84 1.54 3.16 -9.48
N VAL A 85 2.70 3.08 -10.13
CA VAL A 85 3.00 3.82 -11.36
C VAL A 85 2.08 3.38 -12.50
N LYS A 86 1.81 2.08 -12.63
CA LYS A 86 0.87 1.54 -13.63
C LYS A 86 -0.55 2.08 -13.40
N ASP A 87 -1.00 2.15 -12.15
CA ASP A 87 -2.29 2.69 -11.79
C ASP A 87 -2.37 4.20 -12.03
N ALA A 88 -1.34 4.96 -11.66
CA ALA A 88 -1.24 6.38 -11.94
C ALA A 88 -1.34 6.63 -13.45
N LYS A 89 -0.52 5.94 -14.25
CA LYS A 89 -0.53 6.05 -15.72
C LYS A 89 -1.91 5.78 -16.31
N LYS A 90 -2.59 4.72 -15.85
CA LYS A 90 -3.91 4.32 -16.36
C LYS A 90 -5.04 5.25 -15.92
N LYS A 91 -5.08 5.63 -14.64
CA LYS A 91 -6.24 6.29 -14.01
C LYS A 91 -6.13 7.82 -14.00
N LEU A 92 -4.91 8.35 -14.02
CA LEU A 92 -4.65 9.80 -13.95
C LEU A 92 -4.25 10.40 -15.30
N ALA A 93 -4.08 9.58 -16.33
CA ALA A 93 -3.55 9.98 -17.64
C ALA A 93 -2.22 10.75 -17.53
N VAL A 94 -1.39 10.44 -16.52
CA VAL A 94 -0.04 10.98 -16.39
C VAL A 94 0.84 10.32 -17.46
N GLY A 95 1.20 11.08 -18.49
CA GLY A 95 2.00 10.61 -19.62
C GLY A 95 3.42 10.20 -19.19
N ASN A 96 4.01 9.22 -19.89
CA ASN A 96 5.41 8.76 -19.78
C ASN A 96 6.02 8.70 -18.36
N VAL A 97 5.24 8.36 -17.35
CA VAL A 97 5.75 8.12 -16.00
C VAL A 97 6.47 6.77 -15.95
N ASN A 98 7.66 6.77 -15.36
CA ASN A 98 8.49 5.60 -15.06
C ASN A 98 9.20 5.78 -13.71
N CYS A 99 10.01 4.79 -13.29
CA CYS A 99 10.75 4.85 -12.03
C CYS A 99 11.66 6.10 -11.95
N ASN A 100 12.29 6.49 -13.07
CA ASN A 100 13.15 7.67 -13.15
C ASN A 100 12.39 9.00 -13.06
N THR A 101 11.06 8.98 -13.04
CA THR A 101 10.25 10.17 -12.76
C THR A 101 10.31 10.56 -11.28
N CYS A 102 10.57 9.60 -10.39
CA CYS A 102 10.65 9.85 -8.94
C CYS A 102 12.06 9.64 -8.37
N HIS A 103 12.89 8.85 -9.05
CA HIS A 103 14.23 8.50 -8.61
C HIS A 103 15.31 9.16 -9.46
N ASP A 104 16.40 9.58 -8.82
CA ASP A 104 17.64 9.98 -9.49
C ASP A 104 18.45 8.76 -9.91
N GLU A 105 18.50 7.77 -9.04
CA GLU A 105 19.19 6.51 -9.27
C GLU A 105 18.24 5.36 -8.93
N LEU A 106 18.24 4.32 -9.77
CA LEU A 106 17.57 3.07 -9.45
C LEU A 106 18.50 2.19 -8.61
N ALA A 107 18.22 0.89 -8.52
CA ALA A 107 18.99 -0.05 -7.71
C ALA A 107 20.52 0.19 -7.76
N PRO A 108 21.25 -0.01 -6.64
CA PRO A 108 20.76 -0.60 -5.38
C PRO A 108 20.15 0.41 -4.41
N GLU A 109 20.45 1.70 -4.57
CA GLU A 109 20.13 2.72 -3.57
C GLU A 109 18.78 3.42 -3.81
N TYR A 110 18.14 3.35 -4.98
CA TYR A 110 16.81 3.95 -5.18
C TYR A 110 16.67 5.41 -4.69
N THR A 111 17.70 6.23 -4.88
CA THR A 111 17.74 7.63 -4.43
C THR A 111 16.55 8.41 -4.98
N LEU A 112 15.78 9.08 -4.12
CA LEU A 112 14.65 9.90 -4.52
C LEU A 112 15.12 11.28 -4.99
N LYS A 113 14.46 11.79 -6.03
CA LYS A 113 14.51 13.21 -6.40
C LYS A 113 13.93 14.07 -5.30
N ASP A 114 14.36 15.34 -5.27
CA ASP A 114 13.83 16.36 -4.34
C ASP A 114 12.30 16.45 -4.36
N ASP A 115 11.69 16.25 -5.53
CA ASP A 115 10.24 16.29 -5.71
C ASP A 115 9.59 14.91 -5.92
N GLY A 116 10.36 13.82 -5.78
CA GLY A 116 9.86 12.46 -5.95
C GLY A 116 8.75 12.11 -4.96
N LEU A 117 8.90 12.53 -3.69
CA LEU A 117 7.89 12.30 -2.66
C LEU A 117 6.63 13.15 -2.90
N ALA A 118 6.78 14.42 -3.25
CA ALA A 118 5.66 15.31 -3.53
C ALA A 118 4.81 14.79 -4.70
N ARG A 119 5.44 14.29 -5.77
CA ARG A 119 4.76 13.64 -6.90
C ARG A 119 4.00 12.39 -6.46
N PHE A 120 4.62 11.56 -5.61
CA PHE A 120 3.97 10.37 -5.06
C PHE A 120 2.70 10.72 -4.30
N GLU A 121 2.77 11.68 -3.37
CA GLU A 121 1.63 12.11 -2.56
C GLU A 121 0.50 12.71 -3.42
N GLU A 122 0.86 13.53 -4.41
CA GLU A 122 -0.10 14.10 -5.36
C GLU A 122 -0.86 12.99 -6.09
N TRP A 123 -0.16 12.01 -6.65
CA TRP A 123 -0.78 10.92 -7.39
C TRP A 123 -1.56 9.98 -6.48
N GLN A 124 -1.07 9.72 -5.27
CA GLN A 124 -1.80 8.93 -4.28
C GLN A 124 -3.15 9.58 -3.95
N LYS A 125 -3.16 10.91 -3.71
CA LYS A 125 -4.39 11.67 -3.47
C LYS A 125 -5.34 11.62 -4.66
N ARG A 126 -4.83 11.81 -5.88
CA ARG A 126 -5.64 11.76 -7.11
C ARG A 126 -6.21 10.37 -7.38
N LEU A 127 -5.43 9.31 -7.13
CA LEU A 127 -5.87 7.92 -7.23
C LEU A 127 -6.95 7.60 -6.19
N ALA A 128 -6.79 8.06 -4.95
CA ALA A 128 -7.79 7.91 -3.91
C ALA A 128 -9.10 8.64 -4.29
N ALA A 129 -9.01 9.87 -4.81
CA ALA A 129 -10.17 10.61 -5.29
C ALA A 129 -10.89 9.89 -6.45
N LYS A 130 -10.15 9.32 -7.40
CA LYS A 130 -10.73 8.52 -8.49
C LYS A 130 -11.38 7.22 -8.00
N LYS A 131 -10.87 6.60 -6.93
CA LYS A 131 -11.49 5.42 -6.31
C LYS A 131 -12.77 5.77 -5.55
N ALA A 132 -12.85 6.96 -4.97
CA ALA A 132 -14.02 7.45 -4.23
C ALA A 132 -15.13 7.99 -5.15
N ALA A 133 -14.81 8.38 -6.39
CA ALA A 133 -15.81 8.73 -7.39
C ALA A 133 -16.59 7.47 -7.80
N PRO A 134 -17.93 7.49 -7.78
CA PRO A 134 -18.71 6.39 -8.33
C PRO A 134 -18.39 6.22 -9.82
N ALA A 135 -18.26 4.98 -10.29
CA ALA A 135 -18.10 4.71 -11.71
C ALA A 135 -19.32 5.26 -12.47
N GLU A 136 -19.10 6.27 -13.30
CA GLU A 136 -20.10 6.82 -14.22
C GLU A 136 -20.40 5.86 -15.37
#